data_AF-X1UCR1-F1
#
_entry.id   AF-X1UCR1-F1
#
_cell.length_a   1.000
_cell.length_b   1.000
_cell.length_c   1.000
_cell.angle_alpha   90.00
_cell.angle_beta   90.00
_cell.angle_gamma   90.00
#
_symmetry.space_group_name_H-M   'P 1'
#
loop_
_entity.id
_entity.type
_entity.pdbx_description
1 polymer ?
#
loop_
_entity_poly.entity_id
_entity_poly.type
_entity_poly.pdbx_seq_one_letter_code
_entity_poly.pdbx_strand_id
1 'polypeptide(L)'
;MRRINSKLVKVYFLVLFLLFLLVASSVFSAENKKDLYSLEGISNIRQFHLSPVASELLGKNGFVVSPAYYKEISDIYLECKDTNHPIFITTDAVLHTGHIFFDYLLRILEVEKLYDSAVELTDRMLELSIKQYNEASSEEVKEAAKLNIGFFAVAKRQFEPEYQVDYGLNELVDQECENIKNHKGLEFRELLTYVKIPSIYQTPYAYEDYSQYIPRGHYTRNEKLENYFKIMMWYGRIDFKLRPASEEPAITYG
;
A
#
# COMPACT_ATOMS: atom_id res chain seq x y z
N MET A 1 15.46 51.33 5.23
CA MET A 1 14.66 50.22 5.80
C MET A 1 14.08 50.65 7.15
N ARG A 2 12.75 50.81 7.26
CA ARG A 2 12.09 51.18 8.53
C ARG A 2 12.13 50.00 9.49
N ARG A 3 12.72 50.18 10.67
CA ARG A 3 12.71 49.17 11.75
C ARG A 3 11.26 48.93 12.18
N ILE A 4 10.74 47.74 11.86
CA ILE A 4 9.44 47.30 12.33
C ILE A 4 9.52 47.10 13.84
N ASN A 5 8.64 47.77 14.58
CA ASN A 5 8.62 47.73 16.04
C ASN A 5 8.10 46.36 16.51
N SER A 6 9.00 45.50 16.98
CA SER A 6 8.72 44.12 17.42
C SER A 6 7.59 44.02 18.46
N LYS A 7 7.43 45.04 19.32
CA LYS A 7 6.31 45.08 20.29
C LYS A 7 4.96 45.23 19.60
N LEU A 8 4.89 46.05 18.54
CA LEU A 8 3.66 46.26 17.79
C LEU A 8 3.24 44.98 17.06
N VAL A 9 4.20 44.28 16.44
CA VAL A 9 3.95 43.00 15.75
C VAL A 9 3.44 41.92 16.72
N LYS A 10 4.03 41.82 17.92
CA LYS A 10 3.57 40.88 18.95
C LYS A 10 2.14 41.17 19.40
N VAL A 11 1.78 42.45 19.54
CA VAL A 11 0.41 42.85 19.91
C VAL A 11 -0.58 42.49 18.80
N TYR A 12 -0.28 42.81 17.54
CA TYR A 12 -1.14 42.44 16.41
C TYR A 12 -1.29 40.92 16.27
N PHE A 13 -0.22 40.16 16.48
CA PHE A 13 -0.27 38.70 16.44
C PHE A 13 -1.14 38.14 17.59
N LEU A 14 -1.00 38.68 18.80
CA LEU A 14 -1.82 38.27 19.94
C LEU A 14 -3.30 38.58 19.72
N VAL A 15 -3.62 39.75 19.14
CA VAL A 15 -4.99 40.14 18.81
C VAL A 15 -5.57 39.24 17.73
N LEU A 16 -4.82 38.93 16.67
CA LEU A 16 -5.24 38.00 15.61
C LEU A 16 -5.46 36.58 16.15
N PHE A 17 -4.58 36.12 17.05
CA PHE A 17 -4.70 34.81 17.68
C PHE A 17 -5.91 34.71 18.61
N LEU A 18 -6.19 35.77 19.39
CA LEU A 18 -7.39 35.86 20.22
C LEU A 18 -8.67 35.95 19.39
N LEU A 19 -8.66 36.69 18.27
CA LEU A 19 -9.79 36.74 17.33
C LEU A 19 -10.04 35.37 16.70
N PHE A 20 -8.98 34.65 16.32
CA PHE A 20 -9.10 33.30 15.78
C PHE A 20 -9.71 32.33 16.80
N LEU A 21 -9.30 32.40 18.08
CA LEU A 21 -9.88 31.60 19.15
C LEU A 21 -11.36 31.92 19.42
N LEU A 22 -11.75 33.19 19.35
CA LEU A 22 -13.14 33.64 19.51
C LEU A 22 -14.02 33.17 18.34
N VAL A 23 -13.52 33.27 17.10
CA VAL A 23 -14.25 32.78 15.93
C VAL A 23 -14.34 31.25 15.94
N ALA A 24 -13.25 30.54 16.25
CA ALA A 24 -13.24 29.08 16.32
C ALA A 24 -14.17 28.53 17.41
N SER A 25 -14.26 29.17 18.58
CA SER A 25 -15.18 28.75 19.65
C SER A 25 -16.65 29.01 19.32
N SER A 26 -16.96 30.08 18.59
CA SER A 26 -18.34 30.36 18.12
C SER A 26 -18.78 29.48 16.94
N VAL A 27 -17.85 29.05 16.07
CA VAL A 27 -18.13 28.19 14.91
C VAL A 27 -18.20 26.70 15.29
N PHE A 28 -17.58 26.31 16.42
CA PHE A 28 -17.62 24.94 16.97
C PHE A 28 -18.29 24.85 18.35
N SER A 29 -19.27 25.71 18.63
CA SER A 29 -20.22 25.39 19.70
C SER A 29 -21.18 24.33 19.15
N ALA A 30 -20.77 23.06 19.20
CA ALA A 30 -21.72 21.96 19.13
C ALA A 30 -22.73 22.18 20.26
N GLU A 31 -23.95 22.60 19.91
CA GLU A 31 -25.06 22.72 20.85
C GLU A 31 -25.22 21.37 21.55
N ASN A 32 -24.73 21.26 22.78
CA ASN A 32 -24.83 20.04 23.57
C ASN A 32 -26.25 19.96 24.18
N LYS A 33 -27.27 20.03 23.31
CA LYS A 33 -28.67 19.79 23.67
C LYS A 33 -28.81 18.29 23.81
N LYS A 34 -29.00 17.84 25.05
CA LYS A 34 -29.11 16.42 25.43
C LYS A 34 -30.30 15.68 24.77
N ASP A 35 -31.19 16.39 24.08
CA ASP A 35 -32.40 15.86 23.43
C ASP A 35 -32.63 16.53 22.06
N LEU A 36 -31.64 16.46 21.16
CA LEU A 36 -31.71 17.12 19.84
C LEU A 36 -32.80 16.54 18.92
N TYR A 37 -33.13 15.25 19.06
CA TYR A 37 -34.08 14.56 18.20
C TYR A 37 -35.11 13.77 19.01
N SER A 38 -36.35 14.27 19.08
CA SER A 38 -37.47 13.50 19.63
C SER A 38 -37.90 12.41 18.64
N LEU A 39 -37.98 11.18 19.13
CA LEU A 39 -38.42 10.02 18.36
C LEU A 39 -39.95 9.92 18.25
N GLU A 40 -40.70 10.68 19.05
CA GLU A 40 -42.18 10.61 19.15
C GLU A 40 -42.88 11.05 17.85
N GLY A 41 -42.23 11.86 17.02
CA GLY A 41 -42.77 12.35 15.74
C GLY A 41 -42.44 11.47 14.52
N ILE A 42 -41.68 10.37 14.69
CA ILE A 42 -41.23 9.53 13.59
C ILE A 42 -42.24 8.41 13.33
N SER A 43 -43.05 8.56 12.28
CA SER A 43 -44.18 7.68 11.97
C SER A 43 -43.79 6.21 11.72
N ASN A 44 -42.59 5.96 11.20
CA ASN A 44 -42.11 4.63 10.84
C ASN A 44 -41.17 4.01 11.88
N ILE A 45 -40.94 4.62 13.05
CA ILE A 45 -39.95 4.12 14.02
C ILE A 45 -40.26 2.70 14.51
N ARG A 46 -41.54 2.34 14.56
CA ARG A 46 -42.01 0.99 14.96
C ARG A 46 -41.74 -0.10 13.91
N GLN A 47 -41.37 0.28 12.69
CA GLN A 47 -40.99 -0.66 11.62
C GLN A 47 -39.54 -1.16 11.77
N PHE A 48 -38.75 -0.55 12.68
CA PHE A 48 -37.38 -0.94 12.95
C PHE A 48 -37.27 -1.65 14.30
N HIS A 49 -36.58 -2.78 14.34
CA HIS A 49 -36.26 -3.48 15.57
C HIS A 49 -35.00 -2.88 16.23
N LEU A 50 -35.18 -1.76 16.94
CA LEU A 50 -34.09 -1.10 17.66
C LEU A 50 -33.95 -1.64 19.08
N SER A 51 -32.72 -1.97 19.48
CA SER A 51 -32.42 -2.25 20.89
C SER A 51 -32.58 -1.00 21.75
N PRO A 52 -32.77 -1.11 23.08
CA PRO A 52 -32.87 0.06 23.96
C PRO A 52 -31.67 1.02 23.82
N VAL A 53 -30.46 0.45 23.71
CA VAL A 53 -29.22 1.20 23.49
C VAL A 53 -29.23 1.92 22.14
N ALA A 54 -29.71 1.26 21.09
CA ALA A 54 -29.77 1.86 19.77
C ALA A 54 -30.76 3.04 19.71
N SER A 55 -31.90 2.92 20.38
CA SER A 55 -32.89 3.99 20.50
C SER A 55 -32.35 5.20 21.26
N GLU A 56 -31.62 4.99 22.36
CA GLU A 56 -30.96 6.07 23.10
C GLU A 56 -29.91 6.79 22.24
N LEU A 57 -29.05 6.03 21.55
CA LEU A 57 -28.05 6.59 20.64
C LEU A 57 -28.68 7.35 19.49
N LEU A 58 -29.80 6.86 18.93
CA LEU A 58 -30.53 7.54 17.87
C LEU A 58 -31.09 8.89 18.34
N GLY A 59 -31.70 8.95 19.53
CA GLY A 59 -32.20 10.21 20.10
C GLY A 59 -31.09 11.22 20.38
N LYS A 60 -29.92 10.74 20.80
CA LYS A 60 -28.76 11.58 21.11
C LYS A 60 -28.01 12.07 19.87
N ASN A 61 -27.79 11.20 18.89
CA ASN A 61 -26.88 11.46 17.76
C ASN A 61 -27.62 11.77 16.46
N GLY A 62 -28.93 11.49 16.37
CA GLY A 62 -29.70 11.55 15.13
C GLY A 62 -29.43 10.38 14.17
N PHE A 63 -28.49 9.49 14.50
CA PHE A 63 -28.21 8.25 13.79
C PHE A 63 -27.70 7.17 14.75
N VAL A 64 -27.84 5.91 14.35
CA VAL A 64 -27.24 4.77 15.05
C VAL A 64 -26.77 3.75 14.02
N VAL A 65 -25.61 3.13 14.29
CA VAL A 65 -25.08 2.04 13.48
C VAL A 65 -25.37 0.73 14.20
N SER A 66 -25.97 -0.22 13.51
CA SER A 66 -26.23 -1.56 14.03
C SER A 66 -25.55 -2.61 13.15
N PRO A 67 -25.07 -3.73 13.73
CA PRO A 67 -24.51 -4.82 12.94
C PRO A 67 -25.54 -5.36 11.94
N ALA A 68 -25.08 -5.64 10.74
CA ALA A 68 -25.87 -6.21 9.67
C ALA A 68 -25.07 -7.32 8.97
N TYR A 69 -25.75 -8.35 8.46
CA TYR A 69 -25.14 -9.56 7.93
C TYR A 69 -25.51 -9.77 6.45
N TYR A 70 -25.23 -8.77 5.63
CA TYR A 70 -25.44 -8.81 4.19
C TYR A 70 -24.14 -9.15 3.46
N LYS A 71 -24.23 -9.80 2.31
CA LYS A 71 -23.06 -10.10 1.48
C LYS A 71 -22.69 -8.90 0.62
N GLU A 72 -23.70 -8.28 0.03
CA GLU A 72 -23.55 -7.15 -0.88
C GLU A 72 -24.41 -5.97 -0.43
N ILE A 73 -23.99 -4.76 -0.78
CA ILE A 73 -24.76 -3.53 -0.50
C ILE A 73 -26.16 -3.62 -1.16
N SER A 74 -26.27 -4.28 -2.32
CA SER A 74 -27.55 -4.47 -3.02
C SER A 74 -28.56 -5.26 -2.20
N ASP A 75 -28.11 -6.19 -1.36
CA ASP A 75 -29.01 -7.02 -0.55
C ASP A 75 -29.80 -6.14 0.44
N ILE A 76 -29.14 -5.13 1.01
CA ILE A 76 -29.76 -4.15 1.92
C ILE A 76 -30.87 -3.38 1.19
N TYR A 77 -30.60 -2.93 -0.04
CA TYR A 77 -31.57 -2.14 -0.79
C TYR A 77 -32.77 -2.97 -1.26
N LEU A 78 -32.55 -4.24 -1.60
CA LEU A 78 -33.63 -5.16 -1.94
C LEU A 78 -34.50 -5.45 -0.71
N GLU A 79 -33.89 -5.74 0.44
CA GLU A 79 -34.66 -5.95 1.68
C GLU A 79 -35.46 -4.70 2.05
N CYS A 80 -34.84 -3.53 2.10
CA CYS A 80 -35.55 -2.28 2.42
C CYS A 80 -36.70 -2.01 1.44
N LYS A 81 -36.55 -2.37 0.16
CA LYS A 81 -37.63 -2.25 -0.82
C LYS A 81 -38.78 -3.21 -0.52
N ASP A 82 -38.48 -4.46 -0.17
CA ASP A 82 -39.47 -5.50 0.12
C ASP A 82 -40.21 -5.24 1.45
N THR A 83 -39.52 -4.67 2.44
CA THR A 83 -40.09 -4.29 3.75
C THR A 83 -40.71 -2.89 3.76
N ASN A 84 -40.62 -2.16 2.64
CA ASN A 84 -41.06 -0.78 2.51
C ASN A 84 -40.38 0.18 3.52
N HIS A 85 -39.13 -0.11 3.89
CA HIS A 85 -38.27 0.78 4.67
C HIS A 85 -37.70 1.89 3.76
N PRO A 86 -37.59 3.14 4.25
CA PRO A 86 -36.94 4.21 3.49
C PRO A 86 -35.49 3.86 3.13
N ILE A 87 -35.14 4.03 1.85
CA ILE A 87 -33.81 3.74 1.32
C ILE A 87 -33.04 5.05 1.17
N PHE A 88 -31.82 5.09 1.71
CA PHE A 88 -30.84 6.13 1.42
C PHE A 88 -29.68 5.51 0.63
N ILE A 89 -29.54 5.90 -0.64
CA ILE A 89 -28.48 5.39 -1.51
C ILE A 89 -27.28 6.34 -1.40
N THR A 90 -26.11 5.78 -1.06
CA THR A 90 -24.84 6.52 -1.02
C THR A 90 -24.02 6.25 -2.27
N THR A 91 -22.96 7.03 -2.46
CA THR A 91 -21.96 6.78 -3.51
C THR A 91 -21.29 5.42 -3.39
N ASP A 92 -21.28 4.82 -2.19
CA ASP A 92 -20.63 3.53 -1.92
C ASP A 92 -21.24 2.40 -2.75
N ALA A 93 -22.52 2.48 -3.11
CA ALA A 93 -23.16 1.51 -4.00
C ALA A 93 -22.46 1.41 -5.37
N VAL A 94 -22.07 2.57 -5.92
CA VAL A 94 -21.35 2.66 -7.20
C VAL A 94 -19.88 2.33 -7.01
N LEU A 95 -19.24 2.84 -5.95
CA LEU A 95 -17.82 2.59 -5.67
C LEU A 95 -17.55 1.10 -5.41
N HIS A 96 -18.43 0.43 -4.66
CA HIS A 96 -18.35 -1.01 -4.38
C HIS A 96 -18.46 -1.84 -5.65
N THR A 97 -19.45 -1.53 -6.50
CA THR A 97 -19.61 -2.18 -7.81
C THR A 97 -18.37 -1.97 -8.68
N GLY A 98 -17.83 -0.75 -8.70
CA GLY A 98 -16.60 -0.42 -9.42
C GLY A 98 -15.38 -1.17 -8.88
N HIS A 99 -15.25 -1.29 -7.56
CA HIS A 99 -14.17 -2.05 -6.91
C HIS A 99 -14.22 -3.53 -7.28
N ILE A 100 -15.39 -4.16 -7.21
CA ILE A 100 -15.58 -5.55 -7.64
C ILE A 100 -15.22 -5.69 -9.11
N PHE A 101 -15.76 -4.85 -9.99
CA PHE A 101 -15.48 -4.92 -11.41
C PHE A 101 -13.97 -4.81 -11.72
N PHE A 102 -13.29 -3.85 -11.08
CA PHE A 102 -11.85 -3.67 -11.24
C PHE A 102 -11.05 -4.89 -10.76
N ASP A 103 -11.36 -5.44 -9.58
CA ASP A 103 -10.72 -6.64 -9.04
C ASP A 103 -10.87 -7.85 -9.98
N TYR A 104 -12.09 -8.08 -10.48
CA TYR A 104 -12.36 -9.15 -11.44
C TYR A 104 -11.58 -8.97 -12.75
N LEU A 105 -11.57 -7.75 -13.31
CA LEU A 105 -10.84 -7.43 -14.52
C LEU A 105 -9.32 -7.63 -14.33
N LEU A 106 -8.77 -7.09 -13.24
CA LEU A 106 -7.35 -7.20 -12.93
C LEU A 106 -6.94 -8.66 -12.82
N ARG A 107 -7.70 -9.47 -12.09
CA ARG A 107 -7.43 -10.90 -11.95
C ARG A 107 -7.43 -11.64 -13.28
N ILE A 108 -8.37 -11.32 -14.19
CA ILE A 108 -8.41 -11.93 -15.53
C ILE A 108 -7.14 -11.54 -16.30
N LEU A 109 -6.79 -10.25 -16.34
CA LEU A 109 -5.60 -9.78 -17.05
C LEU A 109 -4.31 -10.39 -16.48
N GLU A 110 -4.20 -10.48 -15.16
CA GLU A 110 -3.04 -11.08 -14.49
C GLU A 110 -2.87 -12.55 -14.86
N VAL A 111 -3.96 -13.33 -14.78
CA VAL A 111 -3.92 -14.78 -15.04
C VAL A 111 -3.73 -15.10 -16.52
N GLU A 112 -4.41 -14.37 -17.42
CA GLU A 112 -4.45 -14.69 -18.84
C GLU A 112 -3.34 -14.04 -19.67
N LYS A 113 -2.70 -12.98 -19.15
CA LYS A 113 -1.69 -12.21 -19.90
C LYS A 113 -0.46 -11.86 -19.07
N LEU A 114 -0.63 -11.12 -17.97
CA LEU A 114 0.51 -10.46 -17.32
C LEU A 114 1.44 -11.46 -16.64
N TYR A 115 0.93 -12.59 -16.13
CA TYR A 115 1.78 -13.64 -15.57
C TYR A 115 2.80 -14.15 -16.58
N ASP A 116 2.32 -14.59 -17.76
CA ASP A 116 3.18 -15.18 -18.79
C ASP A 116 4.14 -14.11 -19.34
N SER A 117 3.68 -12.86 -19.46
CA SER A 117 4.55 -11.72 -19.82
C SER A 117 5.62 -11.44 -18.78
N ALA A 118 5.33 -11.59 -17.48
CA ALA A 118 6.31 -11.42 -16.41
C ALA A 118 7.37 -12.53 -16.42
N VAL A 119 6.97 -13.78 -16.72
CA VAL A 119 7.90 -14.90 -16.93
C VAL A 119 8.82 -14.60 -18.12
N GLU A 120 8.25 -14.24 -19.28
CA GLU A 120 9.02 -13.94 -20.49
C GLU A 120 9.98 -12.75 -20.29
N LEU A 121 9.52 -11.69 -19.62
CA LEU A 121 10.35 -10.55 -19.26
C LEU A 121 11.53 -10.98 -18.40
N THR A 122 11.28 -11.80 -17.37
CA THR A 122 12.31 -12.30 -16.46
C THR A 122 13.38 -13.07 -17.23
N ASP A 123 12.96 -13.99 -18.10
CA ASP A 123 13.86 -14.83 -18.89
C ASP A 123 14.72 -14.01 -19.85
N ARG A 124 14.10 -13.06 -20.57
CA ARG A 124 14.83 -12.21 -21.52
C ARG A 124 15.80 -11.28 -20.81
N MET A 125 15.39 -10.68 -19.70
CA MET A 125 16.26 -9.77 -18.97
C MET A 125 17.42 -10.50 -18.31
N LEU A 126 17.20 -11.73 -17.83
CA LEU A 126 18.26 -12.58 -17.31
C LEU A 126 19.27 -12.96 -18.41
N GLU A 127 18.79 -13.41 -19.58
CA GLU A 127 19.63 -13.71 -20.74
C GLU A 127 20.47 -12.50 -21.18
N LEU A 128 19.84 -11.33 -21.29
CA LEU A 128 20.53 -10.09 -21.67
C LEU A 128 21.56 -9.66 -20.62
N SER A 129 21.25 -9.82 -19.33
CA SER A 129 22.19 -9.49 -18.24
C SER A 129 23.41 -10.41 -18.25
N ILE A 130 23.22 -11.71 -18.51
CA ILE A 130 24.31 -12.68 -18.70
C ILE A 130 25.17 -12.30 -19.90
N LYS A 131 24.55 -11.93 -21.02
CA LYS A 131 25.27 -11.49 -22.21
C LYS A 131 26.11 -10.24 -21.92
N GLN A 132 25.54 -9.24 -21.25
CA GLN A 132 26.24 -8.02 -20.85
C GLN A 132 27.42 -8.32 -19.92
N TYR A 133 27.26 -9.23 -18.96
CA TYR A 133 28.34 -9.66 -18.07
C TYR A 133 29.52 -10.27 -18.84
N ASN A 134 29.23 -11.12 -19.83
CA ASN A 134 30.25 -11.79 -20.63
C ASN A 134 30.96 -10.86 -21.64
N GLU A 135 30.25 -9.86 -22.16
CA GLU A 135 30.79 -8.88 -23.12
C GLU A 135 31.46 -7.66 -22.44
N ALA A 136 31.20 -7.45 -21.14
CA ALA A 136 31.74 -6.33 -20.39
C ALA A 136 33.27 -6.37 -20.33
N SER A 137 33.89 -5.26 -20.74
CA SER A 137 35.35 -5.09 -20.69
C SER A 137 35.84 -4.38 -19.43
N SER A 138 35.00 -3.55 -18.80
CA SER A 138 35.33 -2.89 -17.53
C SER A 138 34.77 -3.66 -16.34
N GLU A 139 35.52 -3.66 -15.24
CA GLU A 139 35.16 -4.40 -14.03
C GLU A 139 33.87 -3.83 -13.41
N GLU A 140 33.67 -2.51 -13.46
CA GLU A 140 32.49 -1.86 -12.92
C GLU A 140 31.22 -2.26 -13.67
N VAL A 141 31.28 -2.32 -14.99
CA VAL A 141 30.15 -2.75 -15.83
C VAL A 141 29.87 -4.23 -15.61
N LYS A 142 30.93 -5.03 -15.41
CA LYS A 142 30.81 -6.46 -15.14
C LYS A 142 30.12 -6.72 -13.79
N GLU A 143 30.51 -6.01 -12.74
CA GLU A 143 29.85 -6.12 -11.43
C GLU A 143 28.39 -5.62 -11.48
N ALA A 144 28.10 -4.53 -12.19
CA ALA A 144 26.71 -4.09 -12.36
C ALA A 144 25.85 -5.12 -13.13
N ALA A 145 26.39 -5.73 -14.18
CA ALA A 145 25.70 -6.80 -14.91
C ALA A 145 25.48 -8.03 -14.02
N LYS A 146 26.43 -8.34 -13.13
CA LYS A 146 26.29 -9.41 -12.13
C LYS A 146 25.14 -9.16 -11.16
N LEU A 147 24.98 -7.92 -10.68
CA LEU A 147 23.85 -7.55 -9.83
C LEU A 147 22.52 -7.69 -10.58
N ASN A 148 22.47 -7.32 -11.86
CA ASN A 148 21.28 -7.53 -12.70
C ASN A 148 20.93 -9.01 -12.84
N ILE A 149 21.93 -9.88 -13.03
CA ILE A 149 21.73 -11.34 -13.05
C ILE A 149 21.08 -11.78 -11.73
N GLY A 150 21.61 -11.34 -10.59
CA GLY A 150 21.06 -11.67 -9.26
C GLY A 150 19.62 -11.18 -9.10
N PHE A 151 19.34 -9.94 -9.49
CA PHE A 151 18.01 -9.34 -9.42
C PHE A 151 16.96 -10.14 -10.21
N PHE A 152 17.26 -10.52 -11.45
CA PHE A 152 16.34 -11.33 -12.26
C PHE A 152 16.32 -12.80 -11.83
N ALA A 153 17.40 -13.33 -11.26
CA ALA A 153 17.43 -14.69 -10.72
C ALA A 153 16.54 -14.86 -9.48
N VAL A 154 16.45 -13.85 -8.60
CA VAL A 154 15.49 -13.86 -7.48
C VAL A 154 14.06 -13.98 -7.99
N ALA A 155 13.69 -13.18 -9.00
CA ALA A 155 12.37 -13.27 -9.63
C ALA A 155 12.16 -14.63 -10.33
N LYS A 156 13.17 -15.12 -11.06
CA LYS A 156 13.10 -16.43 -11.74
C LYS A 156 12.85 -17.57 -10.75
N ARG A 157 13.47 -17.55 -9.58
CA ARG A 157 13.24 -18.57 -8.52
C ARG A 157 11.84 -18.55 -7.94
N GLN A 158 11.15 -17.42 -7.96
CA GLN A 158 9.74 -17.39 -7.54
C GLN A 158 8.84 -18.13 -8.55
N PHE A 159 9.19 -18.13 -9.83
CA PHE A 159 8.48 -18.92 -10.86
C PHE A 159 8.96 -20.37 -10.93
N GLU A 160 10.27 -20.60 -10.75
CA GLU A 160 10.95 -21.88 -10.89
C GLU A 160 11.89 -22.10 -9.69
N PRO A 161 11.40 -22.66 -8.57
CA PRO A 161 12.19 -22.81 -7.34
C PRO A 161 13.50 -23.57 -7.49
N GLU A 162 13.57 -24.48 -8.47
CA GLU A 162 14.76 -25.29 -8.75
C GLU A 162 15.82 -24.54 -9.59
N TYR A 163 15.51 -23.33 -10.08
CA TYR A 163 16.43 -22.55 -10.91
C TYR A 163 17.73 -22.26 -10.14
N GLN A 164 18.85 -22.65 -10.75
CA GLN A 164 20.19 -22.38 -10.23
C GLN A 164 20.85 -21.29 -11.06
N VAL A 165 21.51 -20.37 -10.39
CA VAL A 165 22.25 -19.28 -11.02
C VAL A 165 23.73 -19.40 -10.67
N ASP A 166 24.58 -19.29 -11.69
CA ASP A 166 26.04 -19.34 -11.51
C ASP A 166 26.58 -17.98 -11.03
N TYR A 167 27.86 -17.69 -11.28
CA TYR A 167 28.55 -16.43 -10.98
C TYR A 167 28.72 -16.17 -9.47
N GLY A 168 28.60 -17.22 -8.65
CA GLY A 168 28.65 -17.12 -7.18
C GLY A 168 27.45 -16.39 -6.59
N LEU A 169 26.31 -16.35 -7.29
CA LEU A 169 25.09 -15.67 -6.85
C LEU A 169 24.10 -16.61 -6.17
N ASN A 170 24.24 -17.93 -6.33
CA ASN A 170 23.25 -18.91 -5.89
C ASN A 170 22.84 -18.75 -4.42
N GLU A 171 23.82 -18.63 -3.52
CA GLU A 171 23.59 -18.45 -2.08
C GLU A 171 22.94 -17.10 -1.75
N LEU A 172 23.35 -16.01 -2.41
CA LEU A 172 22.77 -14.68 -2.20
C LEU A 172 21.31 -14.64 -2.65
N VAL A 173 21.03 -15.23 -3.80
CA VAL A 173 19.66 -15.35 -4.33
C VAL A 173 18.81 -16.24 -3.42
N ASP A 174 19.38 -17.28 -2.79
CA ASP A 174 18.65 -18.13 -1.84
C ASP A 174 18.29 -17.35 -0.58
N GLN A 175 19.22 -16.53 -0.07
CA GLN A 175 18.96 -15.68 1.09
C GLN A 175 17.88 -14.63 0.80
N GLU A 176 17.91 -13.99 -0.37
CA GLU A 176 16.83 -13.08 -0.81
C GLU A 176 15.48 -13.81 -0.89
N CYS A 177 15.44 -15.00 -1.48
CA CYS A 177 14.22 -15.81 -1.57
C CYS A 177 13.70 -16.21 -0.18
N GLU A 178 14.59 -16.55 0.75
CA GLU A 178 14.21 -16.84 2.14
C GLU A 178 13.74 -15.58 2.88
N ASN A 179 14.33 -14.41 2.64
CA ASN A 179 13.84 -13.15 3.19
C ASN A 179 12.42 -12.84 2.69
N ILE A 180 12.19 -12.98 1.38
CA ILE A 180 10.86 -12.85 0.74
C ILE A 180 9.86 -13.81 1.37
N LYS A 181 10.23 -15.08 1.59
CA LYS A 181 9.35 -16.11 2.15
C LYS A 181 9.05 -15.92 3.63
N ASN A 182 10.00 -15.44 4.41
CA ASN A 182 9.87 -15.31 5.85
C ASN A 182 9.17 -14.00 6.29
N HIS A 183 9.07 -13.00 5.41
CA HIS A 183 8.32 -11.76 5.63
C HIS A 183 8.70 -10.98 6.90
N LYS A 184 9.97 -11.06 7.34
CA LYS A 184 10.42 -10.57 8.66
C LYS A 184 10.36 -9.05 8.86
N GLY A 185 10.16 -8.30 7.79
CA GLY A 185 10.19 -6.84 7.81
C GLY A 185 11.47 -6.32 7.19
N LEU A 186 12.04 -5.28 7.79
CA LEU A 186 13.22 -4.60 7.27
C LEU A 186 14.49 -5.45 7.46
N GLU A 187 15.06 -5.95 6.37
CA GLU A 187 16.30 -6.72 6.35
C GLU A 187 17.24 -6.20 5.26
N PHE A 188 18.53 -6.52 5.38
CA PHE A 188 19.53 -6.15 4.38
C PHE A 188 19.33 -6.93 3.07
N ARG A 189 19.53 -6.24 1.94
CA ARG A 189 19.54 -6.85 0.60
C ARG A 189 20.89 -7.53 0.36
N GLU A 190 20.93 -8.84 0.50
CA GLU A 190 22.12 -9.67 0.37
C GLU A 190 22.77 -9.58 -1.02
N LEU A 191 22.00 -9.25 -2.06
CA LEU A 191 22.54 -9.00 -3.40
C LEU A 191 23.48 -7.78 -3.46
N LEU A 192 23.37 -6.81 -2.55
CA LEU A 192 24.16 -5.58 -2.59
C LEU A 192 25.56 -5.75 -1.99
N THR A 193 26.34 -6.65 -2.59
CA THR A 193 27.69 -7.04 -2.14
C THR A 193 28.72 -5.91 -2.12
N TYR A 194 28.44 -4.77 -2.76
CA TYR A 194 29.27 -3.56 -2.70
C TYR A 194 29.13 -2.82 -1.36
N VAL A 195 28.05 -3.04 -0.60
CA VAL A 195 27.85 -2.47 0.73
C VAL A 195 28.64 -3.28 1.76
N LYS A 196 29.87 -2.84 2.05
CA LYS A 196 30.78 -3.57 2.96
C LYS A 196 30.39 -3.48 4.43
N ILE A 197 29.72 -2.40 4.83
CA ILE A 197 29.28 -2.18 6.22
C ILE A 197 27.79 -1.81 6.18
N PRO A 198 26.89 -2.81 6.28
CA PRO A 198 25.46 -2.58 6.37
C PRO A 198 25.11 -1.75 7.61
N SER A 199 24.40 -0.65 7.42
CA SER A 199 23.90 0.17 8.52
C SER A 199 22.63 0.89 8.09
N ILE A 200 21.54 0.67 8.81
CA ILE A 200 20.27 1.35 8.54
C ILE A 200 20.40 2.89 8.54
N TYR A 201 21.39 3.44 9.23
CA TYR A 201 21.60 4.89 9.31
C TYR A 201 22.49 5.43 8.18
N GLN A 202 23.43 4.62 7.65
CA GLN A 202 24.40 5.07 6.65
C GLN A 202 24.04 4.58 5.24
N THR A 203 23.49 3.36 5.15
CA THR A 203 23.04 2.72 3.92
C THR A 203 21.57 2.29 4.01
N PRO A 204 20.63 3.19 4.36
CA PRO A 204 19.20 2.84 4.44
C PRO A 204 18.65 2.29 3.12
N TYR A 205 19.21 2.72 1.98
CA TYR A 205 18.83 2.23 0.66
C TYR A 205 19.13 0.74 0.46
N ALA A 206 20.02 0.15 1.27
CA ALA A 206 20.41 -1.24 1.15
C ALA A 206 19.49 -2.21 1.90
N TYR A 207 18.42 -1.70 2.52
CA TYR A 207 17.44 -2.51 3.26
C TYR A 207 16.10 -2.54 2.53
N GLU A 208 15.44 -3.69 2.56
CA GLU A 208 14.09 -3.88 2.02
C GLU A 208 13.13 -4.36 3.11
N ASP A 209 11.89 -3.89 3.06
CA ASP A 209 10.82 -4.36 3.95
C ASP A 209 10.12 -5.60 3.37
N TYR A 210 10.65 -6.78 3.71
CA TYR A 210 10.11 -8.06 3.25
C TYR A 210 8.71 -8.38 3.82
N SER A 211 8.20 -7.62 4.81
CA SER A 211 6.81 -7.79 5.28
C SER A 211 5.78 -7.40 4.21
N GLN A 212 6.20 -6.65 3.19
CA GLN A 212 5.35 -6.28 2.06
C GLN A 212 5.08 -7.45 1.10
N TYR A 213 5.84 -8.55 1.19
CA TYR A 213 5.74 -9.68 0.27
C TYR A 213 4.68 -10.71 0.67
N ILE A 214 3.93 -10.47 1.74
CA ILE A 214 2.81 -11.33 2.17
C ILE A 214 1.66 -11.20 1.16
N PRO A 215 1.27 -12.28 0.44
CA PRO A 215 0.13 -12.25 -0.48
C PRO A 215 -1.17 -11.90 0.24
N ARG A 216 -2.01 -11.07 -0.39
CA ARG A 216 -3.27 -10.56 0.18
C ARG A 216 -4.38 -10.57 -0.88
N GLY A 217 -5.64 -10.48 -0.47
CA GLY A 217 -6.77 -10.36 -1.39
C GLY A 217 -6.90 -11.57 -2.31
N HIS A 218 -7.06 -11.35 -3.62
CA HIS A 218 -7.20 -12.45 -4.58
C HIS A 218 -5.90 -13.22 -4.85
N TYR A 219 -4.74 -12.71 -4.42
CA TYR A 219 -3.46 -13.39 -4.62
C TYR A 219 -3.29 -14.65 -3.76
N THR A 220 -4.08 -14.81 -2.69
CA THR A 220 -4.05 -16.00 -1.80
C THR A 220 -4.85 -17.20 -2.35
N ARG A 221 -5.36 -17.09 -3.57
CA ARG A 221 -6.26 -18.12 -4.15
C ARG A 221 -5.52 -19.37 -4.61
N ASN A 222 -4.25 -19.26 -4.98
CA ASN A 222 -3.40 -20.37 -5.39
C ASN A 222 -1.93 -19.92 -5.46
N GLU A 223 -1.03 -20.90 -5.47
CA GLU A 223 0.42 -20.70 -5.52
C GLU A 223 0.88 -19.86 -6.73
N LYS A 224 0.25 -20.02 -7.91
CA LYS A 224 0.57 -19.23 -9.10
C LYS A 224 0.41 -17.73 -8.83
N LEU A 225 -0.71 -17.33 -8.21
CA LEU A 225 -0.98 -15.93 -7.88
C LEU A 225 -0.12 -15.44 -6.70
N GLU A 226 0.20 -16.30 -5.74
CA GLU A 226 1.11 -15.95 -4.64
C GLU A 226 2.52 -15.64 -5.16
N ASN A 227 3.03 -16.47 -6.07
CA ASN A 227 4.35 -16.28 -6.67
C ASN A 227 4.37 -15.03 -7.56
N TYR A 228 3.32 -14.83 -8.37
CA TYR A 228 3.16 -13.60 -9.16
C TYR A 228 3.17 -12.34 -8.28
N PHE A 229 2.44 -12.36 -7.17
CA PHE A 229 2.43 -11.25 -6.22
C PHE A 229 3.85 -10.93 -5.71
N LYS A 230 4.60 -11.94 -5.23
CA LYS A 230 5.97 -11.74 -4.72
C LYS A 230 6.89 -11.14 -5.77
N ILE A 231 6.73 -11.54 -7.04
CA ILE A 231 7.54 -11.05 -8.16
C ILE A 231 7.19 -9.61 -8.51
N MET A 232 5.90 -9.28 -8.58
CA MET A 232 5.48 -7.91 -8.83
C MET A 232 5.86 -6.98 -7.67
N MET A 233 5.90 -7.48 -6.43
CA MET A 233 6.45 -6.76 -5.29
C MET A 233 7.96 -6.55 -5.43
N TRP A 234 8.71 -7.58 -5.81
CA TRP A 234 10.14 -7.49 -6.08
C TRP A 234 10.43 -6.43 -7.16
N TYR A 235 9.80 -6.55 -8.33
CA TYR A 235 9.97 -5.61 -9.44
C TYR A 235 9.46 -4.19 -9.15
N GLY A 236 8.41 -4.05 -8.35
CA GLY A 236 7.83 -2.75 -8.02
C GLY A 236 8.56 -1.99 -6.92
N ARG A 237 9.29 -2.70 -6.04
CA ARG A 237 9.89 -2.11 -4.82
C ARG A 237 11.39 -2.01 -4.88
N ILE A 238 12.06 -2.99 -5.46
CA ILE A 238 13.50 -2.96 -5.60
C ILE A 238 13.87 -1.88 -6.60
N ASP A 239 14.59 -0.88 -6.12
CA ASP A 239 15.02 0.25 -6.92
C ASP A 239 16.50 0.17 -7.29
N PHE A 240 16.81 0.78 -8.43
CA PHE A 240 18.16 0.97 -8.94
C PHE A 240 18.54 2.43 -8.75
N LYS A 241 19.44 2.73 -7.82
CA LYS A 241 19.79 4.12 -7.48
C LYS A 241 20.96 4.61 -8.34
N LEU A 242 20.66 5.49 -9.30
CA LEU A 242 21.70 6.04 -10.18
C LEU A 242 22.76 6.90 -9.46
N ARG A 243 22.48 7.44 -8.25
CA ARG A 243 23.43 8.17 -7.39
C ARG A 243 22.94 8.30 -5.94
N PRO A 244 23.53 7.58 -4.97
CA PRO A 244 23.30 7.85 -3.55
C PRO A 244 24.35 8.80 -2.93
N ALA A 245 25.40 9.21 -3.65
CA ALA A 245 26.42 10.16 -3.17
C ALA A 245 26.97 11.09 -4.27
N SER A 246 27.61 12.21 -3.87
CA SER A 246 28.15 13.26 -4.75
C SER A 246 29.55 13.03 -5.29
N GLU A 247 30.33 12.11 -4.71
CA GLU A 247 31.76 11.93 -5.00
C GLU A 247 32.11 10.61 -5.71
N GLU A 248 31.14 9.74 -5.97
CA GLU A 248 31.39 8.37 -6.43
C GLU A 248 30.63 8.03 -7.73
N PRO A 249 31.18 7.12 -8.57
CA PRO A 249 30.58 6.76 -9.86
C PRO A 249 29.13 6.26 -9.73
N ALA A 250 28.30 6.54 -10.73
CA ALA A 250 26.90 6.10 -10.76
C ALA A 250 26.73 4.56 -10.77
N ILE A 251 27.77 3.82 -11.20
CA ILE A 251 27.76 2.36 -11.32
C ILE A 251 27.98 1.67 -9.96
N THR A 252 28.51 2.39 -8.96
CA THR A 252 28.81 1.84 -7.63
C THR A 252 27.58 1.59 -6.75
N TYR A 253 26.38 1.90 -7.24
CA TYR A 253 25.18 2.05 -6.40
C TYR A 253 23.86 1.59 -7.03
N GLY A 254 23.95 0.80 -8.11
CA GLY A 254 22.79 0.12 -8.70
C GLY A 254 22.18 -0.88 -7.73
#